data_AF-A0A0G0MY13-F1
#
_entry.id   AF-A0A0G0MY13-F1
#
_cell.length_a   1.000
_cell.length_b   1.000
_cell.length_c   1.000
_cell.angle_alpha   90.00
_cell.angle_beta   90.00
_cell.angle_gamma   90.00
#
_symmetry.space_group_name_H-M   'P 1'
#
loop_
_entity.id
_entity.type
_entity.pdbx_description
1 polymer ?
#
loop_
_entity_poly.entity_id
_entity_poly.type
_entity_poly.pdbx_seq_one_letter_code
_entity_poly.pdbx_strand_id
1 'polypeptide(L)'
;MKNKKGFTLIEMLIVIAQFMTAQRKARDVQRKGDISALGKALEMYYTDYGEFPRSSLGEIQLISGEIIHWGGVFEDDGYTYMATVPTENRINSPPYQYCYVVSADQKMYGLFSNLENNLDSDYNKLNNGNPYNFCSHDYNFAIISPNARLSDL
;
A
#
# COMPACT_ATOMS: atom_id res chain seq x y z
N MET A 1 -17.68 53.41 4.67
CA MET A 1 -16.87 52.62 5.62
C MET A 1 -16.85 51.17 5.14
N LYS A 2 -15.68 50.60 4.82
CA LYS A 2 -15.55 49.18 4.44
C LYS A 2 -15.45 48.36 5.72
N ASN A 3 -16.51 47.64 6.09
CA ASN A 3 -16.45 46.67 7.19
C ASN A 3 -15.43 45.58 6.82
N LYS A 4 -14.28 45.56 7.52
CA LYS A 4 -13.35 44.44 7.43
C LYS A 4 -14.03 43.24 8.08
N LYS A 5 -14.45 42.27 7.29
CA LYS A 5 -15.00 41.00 7.81
C LYS A 5 -13.83 40.26 8.48
N GLY A 6 -13.94 40.04 9.79
CA GLY A 6 -12.99 39.25 10.56
C GLY A 6 -13.30 37.77 10.43
N PHE A 7 -12.26 36.95 10.45
CA PHE A 7 -12.37 35.49 10.45
C PHE A 7 -12.96 35.02 11.78
N THR A 8 -13.94 34.11 11.71
CA THR A 8 -14.72 33.63 12.86
C THR A 8 -14.24 32.25 13.32
N LEU A 9 -14.61 31.88 14.55
CA LEU A 9 -14.29 30.56 15.11
C LEU A 9 -14.90 29.41 14.31
N ILE A 10 -16.13 29.59 13.81
CA ILE A 10 -16.79 28.57 12.97
C ILE A 10 -16.03 28.37 11.65
N GLU A 11 -15.53 29.44 11.04
CA GLU A 11 -14.69 29.35 9.83
C GLU A 11 -13.37 28.64 10.13
N MET A 12 -12.74 28.88 11.29
CA MET A 12 -11.52 28.19 11.70
C MET A 12 -11.74 26.67 11.86
N LEU A 13 -12.84 26.26 12.48
CA LEU A 13 -13.16 24.84 12.67
C LEU A 13 -13.35 24.13 11.31
N ILE A 14 -14.05 24.78 10.38
CA ILE A 14 -14.23 24.25 9.02
C ILE A 14 -12.88 24.10 8.33
N VAL A 15 -12.01 25.10 8.40
CA VAL A 15 -10.68 25.06 7.78
C VAL A 15 -9.83 23.92 8.34
N ILE A 16 -9.81 23.72 9.66
CA ILE A 16 -9.06 22.63 10.29
C ILE A 16 -9.61 21.27 9.83
N ALA A 17 -10.94 21.09 9.81
CA ALA A 17 -11.56 19.84 9.34
C ALA A 17 -11.21 19.54 7.87
N GLN A 18 -11.21 20.56 7.01
CA GLN A 18 -10.79 20.44 5.61
C GLN A 18 -9.31 20.10 5.48
N PHE A 19 -8.45 20.74 6.28
CA PHE A 19 -7.01 20.47 6.31
C PHE A 19 -6.72 19.02 6.72
N MET A 20 -7.36 18.53 7.79
CA MET A 20 -7.23 17.13 8.23
C MET A 20 -7.68 16.16 7.13
N THR A 21 -8.75 16.49 6.40
CA THR A 21 -9.24 15.68 5.28
C THR A 21 -8.27 15.67 4.10
N ALA A 22 -7.68 16.83 3.77
CA ALA A 22 -6.65 16.92 2.73
C ALA A 22 -5.40 16.10 3.10
N GLN A 23 -4.98 16.13 4.37
CA GLN A 23 -3.86 15.31 4.84
C GLN A 23 -4.13 13.80 4.72
N ARG A 24 -5.35 13.34 5.06
CA ARG A 24 -5.73 11.92 4.85
C ARG A 24 -5.62 11.53 3.39
N LYS A 25 -6.21 12.34 2.49
CA LYS A 25 -6.15 12.10 1.04
C LYS A 25 -4.73 12.10 0.49
N ALA A 26 -3.86 12.99 0.98
CA ALA A 26 -2.46 13.03 0.56
C ALA A 26 -1.71 11.74 0.92
N ARG A 27 -1.95 11.19 2.13
CA ARG A 27 -1.38 9.90 2.53
C ARG A 27 -1.94 8.74 1.73
N ASP A 28 -3.24 8.74 1.45
CA ASP A 28 -3.86 7.71 0.61
C ASP A 28 -3.27 7.71 -0.81
N VAL A 29 -3.01 8.88 -1.38
CA VAL A 29 -2.29 9.02 -2.66
C VAL A 29 -0.88 8.44 -2.56
N GLN A 30 -0.16 8.71 -1.47
CA GLN A 30 1.17 8.12 -1.24
C GLN A 30 1.09 6.60 -1.16
N ARG A 31 0.21 6.01 -0.35
CA ARG A 31 0.06 4.55 -0.22
C ARG A 31 -0.27 3.88 -1.55
N LYS A 32 -1.14 4.50 -2.36
CA LYS A 32 -1.44 4.04 -3.72
C LYS A 32 -0.22 4.06 -4.62
N GLY A 33 0.56 5.14 -4.58
CA GLY A 33 1.80 5.27 -5.33
C GLY A 33 2.85 4.24 -4.90
N ASP A 34 3.01 4.04 -3.60
CA ASP A 34 3.96 3.11 -2.98
C ASP A 34 3.72 1.67 -3.46
N ILE A 35 2.50 1.15 -3.31
CA ILE A 35 2.23 -0.24 -3.74
C ILE A 35 2.17 -0.37 -5.26
N SER A 36 1.83 0.70 -5.99
CA SER A 36 1.92 0.70 -7.46
C SER A 36 3.37 0.63 -7.94
N ALA A 37 4.28 1.34 -7.27
CA ALA A 37 5.70 1.29 -7.55
C ALA A 37 6.31 -0.08 -7.20
N LEU A 38 5.94 -0.64 -6.05
CA LEU A 38 6.36 -2.00 -5.67
C LEU A 38 5.84 -3.05 -6.65
N GLY A 39 4.58 -2.93 -7.11
CA GLY A 39 4.04 -3.81 -8.15
C GLY A 39 4.93 -3.85 -9.39
N LYS A 40 5.40 -2.68 -9.87
CA LYS A 40 6.33 -2.62 -11.01
C LYS A 40 7.68 -3.29 -10.72
N ALA A 41 8.21 -3.11 -9.52
CA ALA A 41 9.45 -3.77 -9.11
C ALA A 41 9.29 -5.31 -9.08
N LEU A 42 8.14 -5.81 -8.63
CA LEU A 42 7.81 -7.23 -8.67
C LEU A 42 7.72 -7.77 -10.11
N GLU A 43 7.13 -7.01 -11.05
CA GLU A 43 7.10 -7.40 -12.47
C GLU A 43 8.51 -7.44 -13.10
N MET A 44 9.40 -6.54 -12.67
CA MET A 44 10.80 -6.59 -13.07
C MET A 44 11.48 -7.86 -12.53
N TYR A 45 11.27 -8.20 -11.26
CA TYR A 45 11.76 -9.47 -10.68
C TYR A 45 11.23 -10.69 -11.44
N TYR A 46 9.94 -10.70 -11.77
CA TYR A 46 9.33 -11.78 -12.55
C TYR A 46 9.96 -11.92 -13.94
N THR A 47 10.40 -10.82 -14.55
CA THR A 47 11.07 -10.85 -15.86
C THR A 47 12.40 -11.59 -15.80
N ASP A 48 13.12 -11.49 -14.68
CA ASP A 48 14.43 -12.14 -14.50
C ASP A 48 14.29 -13.61 -14.07
N TYR A 49 13.36 -13.91 -13.15
CA TYR A 49 13.24 -15.24 -12.54
C TYR A 49 12.11 -16.10 -13.10
N GLY A 50 11.19 -15.50 -13.87
CA GLY A 50 9.99 -16.15 -14.37
C GLY A 50 8.95 -16.48 -13.28
N GLU A 51 9.16 -16.03 -12.05
CA GLU A 51 8.26 -16.17 -10.90
C GLU A 51 8.37 -14.96 -9.97
N PHE A 52 7.30 -14.67 -9.24
CA PHE A 52 7.33 -13.66 -8.19
C PHE A 52 8.06 -14.20 -6.95
N PRO A 53 8.67 -13.35 -6.12
CA PRO A 53 9.28 -13.78 -4.87
C PRO A 53 8.31 -14.53 -3.97
N ARG A 54 8.83 -15.36 -3.06
CA ARG A 54 7.99 -15.95 -2.01
C ARG A 54 7.49 -14.86 -1.08
N SER A 55 6.42 -15.14 -0.36
CA SER A 55 5.98 -14.30 0.76
C SER A 55 6.23 -15.01 2.08
N SER A 56 6.76 -14.28 3.05
CA SER A 56 6.88 -14.72 4.43
C SER A 56 6.38 -13.61 5.36
N LEU A 57 5.39 -13.91 6.19
CA LEU A 57 4.79 -12.96 7.14
C LEU A 57 4.30 -11.64 6.50
N GLY A 58 3.95 -11.66 5.21
CA GLY A 58 3.52 -10.46 4.48
C GLY A 58 4.63 -9.61 3.90
N GLU A 59 5.86 -10.13 3.90
CA GLU A 59 7.05 -9.50 3.34
C GLU A 59 7.60 -10.34 2.19
N ILE A 60 8.45 -9.71 1.37
CA ILE A 60 9.10 -10.35 0.23
C ILE A 60 10.19 -11.28 0.77
N GLN A 61 10.18 -12.54 0.33
CA GLN A 61 11.24 -13.51 0.56
C GLN A 61 11.86 -13.90 -0.78
N LEU A 62 13.16 -13.63 -0.91
CA LEU A 62 13.93 -13.96 -2.11
C LEU A 62 14.15 -15.47 -2.23
N ILE A 63 14.55 -15.92 -3.42
CA ILE A 63 14.92 -17.32 -3.67
C ILE A 63 16.09 -17.76 -2.77
N SER A 64 16.99 -16.83 -2.41
CA SER A 64 18.08 -17.04 -1.44
C SER A 64 17.60 -17.37 -0.03
N GLY A 65 16.33 -17.08 0.29
CA GLY A 65 15.72 -17.21 1.61
C GLY A 65 15.77 -15.92 2.44
N GLU A 66 16.46 -14.88 1.97
CA GLU A 66 16.49 -13.56 2.59
C GLU A 66 15.09 -12.91 2.59
N ILE A 67 14.74 -12.25 3.70
CA ILE A 67 13.48 -11.52 3.85
C ILE A 67 13.77 -10.02 3.73
N ILE A 68 13.11 -9.38 2.76
CA ILE A 68 13.16 -7.94 2.58
C ILE A 68 12.07 -7.31 3.44
N HIS A 69 12.49 -6.74 4.56
CA HIS A 69 11.58 -6.05 5.46
C HIS A 69 11.04 -4.74 4.85
N TRP A 70 9.85 -4.32 5.27
CA TRP A 70 9.31 -3.00 4.88
C TRP A 70 10.28 -1.87 5.25
N GLY A 71 10.57 -0.97 4.30
CA GLY A 71 11.63 0.04 4.42
C GLY A 71 13.04 -0.43 4.04
N GLY A 72 13.22 -1.72 3.70
CA GLY A 72 14.47 -2.28 3.21
C GLY A 72 14.70 -2.06 1.72
N VAL A 73 15.85 -2.52 1.21
CA VAL A 73 16.18 -2.48 -0.22
C VAL A 73 15.69 -3.77 -0.87
N PHE A 74 14.95 -3.70 -1.97
CA PHE A 74 14.62 -4.88 -2.76
C PHE A 74 15.68 -5.04 -3.84
N GLU A 75 16.64 -5.89 -3.56
CA GLU A 75 17.74 -6.25 -4.45
C GLU A 75 17.97 -7.76 -4.46
N ASP A 76 18.45 -8.28 -5.58
CA ASP A 76 18.86 -9.67 -5.71
C ASP A 76 20.00 -9.78 -6.72
N ASP A 77 21.00 -10.61 -6.43
CA ASP A 77 22.22 -10.80 -7.25
C ASP A 77 22.88 -9.50 -7.78
N GLY A 78 22.86 -8.44 -6.98
CA GLY A 78 23.44 -7.13 -7.33
C GLY A 78 22.56 -6.25 -8.23
N TYR A 79 21.34 -6.69 -8.56
CA TYR A 79 20.32 -5.88 -9.23
C TYR A 79 19.34 -5.30 -8.22
N THR A 80 19.19 -3.98 -8.18
CA THR A 80 18.21 -3.30 -7.32
C THR A 80 16.90 -3.08 -8.08
N TYR A 81 15.85 -3.82 -7.69
CA TYR A 81 14.49 -3.65 -8.22
C TYR A 81 13.80 -2.43 -7.62
N MET A 82 14.03 -2.17 -6.33
CA MET A 82 13.50 -0.99 -5.64
C MET A 82 14.44 -0.57 -4.51
N ALA A 83 14.90 0.68 -4.55
CA ALA A 83 15.85 1.21 -3.57
C ALA A 83 15.30 1.21 -2.13
N THR A 84 13.97 1.34 -1.96
CA THR A 84 13.31 1.26 -0.66
C THR A 84 11.90 0.74 -0.86
N VAL A 85 11.60 -0.45 -0.33
CA VAL A 85 10.21 -0.94 -0.31
C VAL A 85 9.38 -0.07 0.65
N PRO A 86 8.08 0.11 0.38
CA PRO A 86 7.21 1.00 1.13
C PRO A 86 7.32 0.87 2.65
N THR A 87 7.36 1.99 3.34
CA THR A 87 7.21 2.05 4.79
C THR A 87 6.63 3.40 5.14
N GLU A 88 5.68 3.45 6.08
CA GLU A 88 5.15 4.71 6.55
C GLU A 88 5.58 4.91 8.01
N ASN A 89 6.65 5.67 8.19
CA ASN A 89 7.16 6.06 9.50
C ASN A 89 6.33 7.25 10.05
N ARG A 90 5.14 6.95 10.58
CA ARG A 90 4.30 7.92 11.27
C ARG A 90 4.11 7.52 12.73
N ILE A 91 4.02 8.53 13.59
CA ILE A 91 3.75 8.33 15.02
C ILE A 91 2.43 7.57 15.19
N ASN A 92 2.48 6.44 15.91
CA ASN A 92 1.37 5.49 16.11
C ASN A 92 0.88 4.78 14.85
N SER A 93 1.71 4.68 13.82
CA SER A 93 1.42 3.79 12.71
C SER A 93 1.37 2.34 13.18
N PRO A 94 0.37 1.55 12.75
CA PRO A 94 0.38 0.13 12.99
C PRO A 94 1.59 -0.48 12.27
N PRO A 95 2.25 -1.51 12.82
CA PRO A 95 3.42 -2.14 12.19
C PRO A 95 3.09 -2.86 10.87
N TYR A 96 1.81 -3.01 10.51
CA TYR A 96 1.33 -3.81 9.38
C TYR A 96 0.62 -2.95 8.31
N GLN A 97 1.26 -1.87 7.86
CA GLN A 97 0.69 -0.94 6.86
C GLN A 97 0.58 -1.51 5.46
N TYR A 98 1.47 -2.46 5.14
CA TYR A 98 1.55 -3.10 3.86
C TYR A 98 1.63 -4.62 4.04
N CYS A 99 1.14 -5.36 3.07
CA CYS A 99 1.21 -6.81 3.04
C CYS A 99 1.41 -7.27 1.61
N TYR A 100 2.39 -8.15 1.42
CA TYR A 100 2.67 -8.83 0.18
C TYR A 100 2.28 -10.29 0.30
N VAL A 101 1.48 -10.79 -0.63
CA VAL A 101 1.16 -12.21 -0.76
C VAL A 101 1.42 -12.66 -2.19
N VAL A 102 1.63 -13.95 -2.35
CA VAL A 102 1.91 -14.58 -3.64
C VAL A 102 1.11 -15.88 -3.73
N SER A 103 0.62 -16.19 -4.93
CA SER A 103 -0.05 -17.46 -5.19
C SER A 103 0.91 -18.64 -4.98
N ALA A 104 0.36 -19.84 -4.75
CA ALA A 104 1.15 -21.04 -4.48
C ALA A 104 2.11 -21.42 -5.62
N ASP A 105 1.79 -21.06 -6.86
CA ASP A 105 2.62 -21.28 -8.05
C ASP A 105 3.57 -20.11 -8.38
N GLN A 106 3.56 -19.05 -7.55
CA GLN A 106 4.36 -17.84 -7.71
C GLN A 106 4.11 -17.09 -9.02
N LYS A 107 2.92 -17.23 -9.61
CA LYS A 107 2.53 -16.56 -10.86
C LYS A 107 1.62 -15.36 -10.68
N MET A 108 1.10 -15.16 -9.48
CA MET A 108 0.23 -14.04 -9.14
C MET A 108 0.66 -13.45 -7.80
N TYR A 109 0.45 -12.15 -7.62
CA TYR A 109 0.69 -11.48 -6.35
C TYR A 109 -0.47 -10.56 -5.95
N GLY A 110 -0.51 -10.27 -4.66
CA GLY A 110 -1.31 -9.20 -4.09
C GLY A 110 -0.48 -8.29 -3.19
N LEU A 111 -0.69 -7.00 -3.34
CA LEU A 111 -0.17 -5.95 -2.47
C LEU A 111 -1.34 -5.26 -1.80
N PHE A 112 -1.30 -5.18 -0.47
CA PHE A 112 -2.39 -4.66 0.34
C PHE A 112 -1.94 -3.47 1.18
N SER A 113 -2.85 -2.53 1.41
CA SER A 113 -2.66 -1.41 2.34
C SER A 113 -4.02 -0.90 2.86
N ASN A 114 -4.00 0.13 3.70
CA ASN A 114 -5.19 0.72 4.30
C ASN A 114 -5.30 2.21 3.95
N LEU A 115 -6.32 2.56 3.17
CA LEU A 115 -6.74 3.93 2.95
C LEU A 115 -7.48 4.46 4.18
N GLU A 116 -7.26 5.72 4.50
CA GLU A 116 -7.92 6.43 5.58
C GLU A 116 -9.26 7.03 5.15
N ASN A 117 -9.44 7.30 3.85
CA ASN A 117 -10.68 7.82 3.28
C ASN A 117 -11.59 6.67 2.82
N ASN A 118 -12.62 6.35 3.61
CA ASN A 118 -13.63 5.35 3.26
C ASN A 118 -14.58 5.74 2.10
N LEU A 119 -14.51 7.00 1.65
CA LEU A 119 -15.22 7.47 0.45
C LEU A 119 -14.35 7.38 -0.81
N ASP A 120 -13.14 6.85 -0.70
CA ASP A 120 -12.28 6.60 -1.85
C ASP A 120 -12.88 5.47 -2.72
N SER A 121 -12.86 5.65 -4.04
CA SER A 121 -13.43 4.68 -4.98
C SER A 121 -12.74 3.32 -4.99
N ASP A 122 -11.52 3.24 -4.47
CA ASP A 122 -10.74 2.00 -4.37
C ASP A 122 -10.88 1.31 -3.02
N TYR A 123 -11.62 1.91 -2.08
CA TYR A 123 -11.90 1.34 -0.76
C TYR A 123 -12.75 0.06 -0.90
N ASN A 124 -12.22 -1.09 -0.47
CA ASN A 124 -12.81 -2.43 -0.56
C ASN A 124 -13.32 -2.83 -1.96
N LYS A 125 -12.79 -2.20 -3.01
CA LYS A 125 -13.27 -2.32 -4.38
C LYS A 125 -13.20 -3.74 -4.95
N LEU A 126 -12.18 -4.51 -4.58
CA LEU A 126 -11.94 -5.84 -5.13
C LEU A 126 -12.68 -6.97 -4.40
N ASN A 127 -13.34 -6.69 -3.28
CA ASN A 127 -14.03 -7.70 -2.46
C ASN A 127 -15.48 -7.30 -2.11
N ASN A 128 -16.20 -6.74 -3.08
CA ASN A 128 -17.61 -6.37 -2.94
C ASN A 128 -17.91 -5.51 -1.70
N GLY A 129 -17.00 -4.59 -1.35
CA GLY A 129 -17.16 -3.71 -0.19
C GLY A 129 -16.68 -4.30 1.15
N ASN A 130 -16.21 -5.55 1.18
CA ASN A 130 -15.64 -6.17 2.38
C ASN A 130 -14.12 -5.95 2.49
N PRO A 131 -13.54 -5.94 3.70
CA PRO A 131 -12.09 -5.94 3.89
C PRO A 131 -11.40 -7.15 3.27
N TYR A 132 -10.10 -7.04 3.01
CA TYR A 132 -9.22 -8.12 2.59
C TYR A 132 -8.48 -8.67 3.81
N ASN A 133 -8.70 -9.94 4.15
CA ASN A 133 -8.05 -10.57 5.29
C ASN A 133 -6.80 -11.33 4.82
N PHE A 134 -5.63 -10.71 4.98
CA PHE A 134 -4.33 -11.27 4.58
C PHE A 134 -3.29 -10.93 5.63
N CYS A 135 -2.19 -11.69 5.71
CA CYS A 135 -1.11 -11.42 6.66
C CYS A 135 -1.58 -11.30 8.12
N SER A 136 -2.65 -11.99 8.51
CA SER A 136 -3.34 -11.90 9.81
C SER A 136 -3.96 -10.52 10.15
N HIS A 137 -4.20 -9.68 9.14
CA HIS A 137 -4.74 -8.33 9.29
C HIS A 137 -5.82 -8.03 8.24
N ASP A 138 -6.62 -7.01 8.51
CA ASP A 138 -7.59 -6.49 7.56
C ASP A 138 -7.00 -5.30 6.79
N TYR A 139 -7.15 -5.36 5.47
CA TYR A 139 -6.78 -4.31 4.54
C TYR A 139 -8.01 -3.82 3.78
N ASN A 140 -7.98 -2.57 3.32
CA ASN A 140 -9.09 -1.99 2.57
C ASN A 140 -8.72 -1.49 1.17
N PHE A 141 -7.44 -1.59 0.80
CA PHE A 141 -6.98 -1.31 -0.56
C PHE A 141 -5.98 -2.38 -1.02
N ALA A 142 -6.06 -2.73 -2.30
CA ALA A 142 -5.25 -3.77 -2.89
C ALA A 142 -4.92 -3.49 -4.37
N ILE A 143 -3.72 -3.88 -4.78
CA ILE A 143 -3.33 -4.08 -6.18
C ILE A 143 -2.93 -5.54 -6.32
N ILE A 144 -3.45 -6.21 -7.35
CA ILE A 144 -3.14 -7.59 -7.66
C ILE A 144 -2.58 -7.69 -9.09
N SER A 145 -1.80 -8.73 -9.36
CA SER A 145 -1.24 -8.99 -10.69
C SER A 145 -2.34 -9.06 -11.77
N PRO A 146 -2.04 -8.73 -13.04
CA PRO A 146 -3.03 -8.80 -14.12
C PRO A 146 -3.71 -10.17 -14.20
N ASN A 147 -5.02 -10.18 -14.43
CA ASN A 147 -5.87 -11.38 -14.52
C ASN A 147 -6.01 -12.22 -13.24
N ALA A 148 -5.40 -11.82 -12.12
CA ALA A 148 -5.61 -12.49 -10.83
C ALA A 148 -6.95 -12.09 -10.20
N ARG A 149 -7.43 -12.93 -9.29
CA ARG A 149 -8.52 -12.66 -8.35
C ARG A 149 -8.00 -12.83 -6.93
N LEU A 150 -8.66 -12.19 -5.96
CA LEU A 150 -8.31 -12.35 -4.55
C LEU A 150 -8.38 -13.80 -4.07
N SER A 151 -9.21 -14.64 -4.71
CA SER A 151 -9.31 -16.08 -4.40
C SER A 151 -8.10 -16.90 -4.87
N ASP A 152 -7.28 -16.33 -5.74
CA ASP A 152 -6.13 -17.00 -6.33
C ASP A 152 -4.86 -16.76 -5.50
N LEU A 153 -4.98 -15.91 -4.46
CA LEU A 153 -3.93 -15.44 -3.56
C LEU A 153 -3.98 -16.12 -2.19
#